data_AF-T1BB88-F1
#
_entry.id   AF-T1BB88-F1
#
_cell.length_a   1.000
_cell.length_b   1.000
_cell.length_c   1.000
_cell.angle_alpha   90.00
_cell.angle_beta   90.00
_cell.angle_gamma   90.00
#
_symmetry.space_group_name_H-M   'P 1'
#
loop_
_entity.id
_entity.type
_entity.pdbx_description
1 polymer ?
#
loop_
_entity_poly.entity_id
_entity_poly.type
_entity_poly.pdbx_seq_one_letter_code
_entity_poly.pdbx_strand_id
1 'polypeptide(L)'
;MASVKDIRLKYQRLSRVMNERSRRIWAATEARAIGWGGVSRVARATGMARNTIAAGLRELKRRGRAHQWERVRRPGGGRKRLTEQQPQLIDKLEALVEPTVRGDPQSALRWTTLSVRRLEGALQQAGMRVSYRTVANLLKKLDYTLQGQYQRSEGQVDTQDRDAQFRYINDQAIAELRARRPVISVDTKKKELVGHYKNGGREWRPKGDPIEVLMHDFPDPEVPQAVPYGVYDIGANKGWVHVGRSADTAEFAVQSIRQWWRYLGRPRYPKARRLLICADSGGSNGYRCHLWKRELQHLATEENLTITVCHFPPGTSKWNQIEHR
;
A
#
# COMPACT_ATOMS: atom_id res chain seq x y z
N MET A 1 -42.15 -40.54 30.96
CA MET A 1 -41.13 -40.38 29.88
C MET A 1 -41.65 -39.37 28.85
N ALA A 2 -40.87 -38.35 28.47
CA ALA A 2 -41.31 -37.29 27.53
C ALA A 2 -41.77 -37.86 26.17
N SER A 3 -43.01 -37.59 25.74
CA SER A 3 -43.55 -38.16 24.51
C SER A 3 -42.87 -37.56 23.26
N VAL A 4 -42.95 -38.24 22.11
CA VAL A 4 -42.42 -37.72 20.83
C VAL A 4 -43.11 -36.38 20.47
N LYS A 5 -44.38 -36.21 20.85
CA LYS A 5 -45.13 -34.95 20.65
C LYS A 5 -44.51 -33.80 21.47
N ASP A 6 -44.14 -34.06 22.73
CA ASP A 6 -43.56 -33.03 23.61
C ASP A 6 -42.20 -32.56 23.11
N ILE A 7 -41.35 -33.49 22.69
CA ILE A 7 -40.02 -33.18 22.14
C ILE A 7 -40.16 -32.35 20.86
N ARG A 8 -41.12 -32.71 20.00
CA ARG A 8 -41.39 -31.99 18.76
C ARG A 8 -41.85 -30.55 19.04
N LEU A 9 -42.75 -30.35 20.00
CA LEU A 9 -43.25 -29.02 20.36
C LEU A 9 -42.12 -28.13 20.89
N LYS A 10 -41.28 -28.65 21.80
CA LYS A 10 -40.11 -27.92 22.32
C LYS A 10 -39.14 -27.55 21.19
N TYR A 11 -38.84 -28.50 20.32
CA TYR A 11 -37.92 -28.26 19.20
C TYR A 11 -38.45 -27.20 18.24
N GLN A 12 -39.73 -27.26 17.85
CA GLN A 12 -40.31 -26.28 16.94
C GLN A 12 -40.24 -24.86 17.49
N ARG A 13 -40.53 -24.66 18.78
CA ARG A 13 -40.44 -23.35 19.46
C ARG A 13 -39.01 -22.80 19.49
N LEU A 14 -38.02 -23.64 19.75
CA LEU A 14 -36.62 -23.22 19.88
C LEU A 14 -35.85 -23.21 18.55
N SER A 15 -36.26 -24.00 17.56
CA SER A 15 -35.48 -24.22 16.33
C SER A 15 -35.20 -22.93 15.56
N ARG A 16 -36.14 -21.97 15.58
CA ARG A 16 -36.02 -20.68 14.89
C ARG A 16 -34.92 -19.78 15.46
N VAL A 17 -34.62 -19.91 16.75
CA VAL A 17 -33.58 -19.12 17.43
C VAL A 17 -32.26 -19.88 17.59
N MET A 18 -32.25 -21.19 17.33
CA MET A 18 -31.06 -22.03 17.45
C MET A 18 -30.30 -22.16 16.12
N ASN A 19 -28.98 -21.93 16.15
CA ASN A 19 -28.07 -22.31 15.06
C ASN A 19 -27.88 -23.83 14.96
N GLU A 20 -27.23 -24.30 13.89
CA GLU A 20 -27.01 -25.73 13.61
C GLU A 20 -26.37 -26.50 14.78
N ARG A 21 -25.39 -25.89 15.44
CA ARG A 21 -24.69 -26.49 16.58
C ARG A 21 -25.57 -26.52 17.83
N SER A 22 -26.28 -25.44 18.14
CA SER A 22 -27.22 -25.38 19.27
C SER A 22 -28.33 -26.40 19.14
N ARG A 23 -28.89 -26.58 17.93
CA ARG A 23 -29.87 -27.65 17.65
C ARG A 23 -29.29 -29.03 17.95
N ARG A 24 -28.04 -29.29 17.54
CA ARG A 24 -27.34 -30.56 17.80
C ARG A 24 -27.09 -30.81 19.28
N ILE A 25 -26.66 -29.80 20.03
CA ILE A 25 -26.41 -29.93 21.47
C ILE A 25 -27.73 -30.12 22.22
N TRP A 26 -28.77 -29.35 21.90
CA TRP A 26 -30.10 -29.50 22.49
C TRP A 26 -30.66 -30.91 22.26
N ALA A 27 -30.60 -31.41 21.02
CA ALA A 27 -31.08 -32.75 20.68
C ALA A 27 -30.30 -33.85 21.42
N ALA A 28 -28.99 -33.68 21.61
CA ALA A 28 -28.17 -34.60 22.38
C ALA A 28 -28.50 -34.57 23.89
N THR A 29 -28.79 -33.39 24.45
CA THR A 29 -29.21 -33.24 25.84
C THR A 29 -30.55 -33.94 26.09
N GLU A 30 -31.54 -33.74 25.22
CA GLU A 30 -32.83 -34.43 25.30
C GLU A 30 -32.66 -35.95 25.14
N ALA A 31 -31.84 -36.41 24.19
CA ALA A 31 -31.58 -37.82 24.00
C ALA A 31 -30.90 -38.46 25.23
N ARG A 32 -29.98 -37.74 25.88
CA ARG A 32 -29.32 -38.19 27.12
C ARG A 32 -30.29 -38.26 28.29
N ALA A 33 -31.18 -37.28 28.43
CA ALA A 33 -32.18 -37.24 29.51
C ALA A 33 -33.21 -38.38 29.41
N ILE A 34 -33.56 -38.80 28.19
CA ILE A 34 -34.49 -39.91 27.95
C ILE A 34 -33.84 -41.28 28.22
N GLY A 35 -32.52 -41.40 28.03
CA GLY A 35 -31.80 -42.66 28.21
C GLY A 35 -32.00 -43.63 27.03
N TRP A 36 -32.38 -44.88 27.33
CA TRP A 36 -32.54 -45.92 26.31
C TRP A 36 -33.59 -45.53 25.26
N GLY A 37 -33.24 -45.66 23.97
CA GLY A 37 -34.09 -45.23 22.86
C GLY A 37 -34.20 -43.70 22.64
N GLY A 38 -33.54 -42.88 23.47
CA GLY A 38 -33.60 -41.41 23.40
C GLY A 38 -33.19 -40.84 22.04
N VAL A 39 -32.12 -41.35 21.44
CA VAL A 39 -31.65 -40.92 20.11
C VAL A 39 -32.71 -41.15 19.04
N SER A 40 -33.36 -42.32 19.03
CA SER A 40 -34.40 -42.66 18.05
C SER A 40 -35.65 -41.80 18.23
N ARG A 41 -36.06 -41.53 19.47
CA ARG A 41 -37.21 -40.67 19.79
C ARG A 41 -36.98 -39.22 19.39
N VAL A 42 -35.81 -38.67 19.70
CA VAL A 42 -35.45 -37.29 19.31
C VAL A 42 -35.29 -37.16 17.80
N ALA A 43 -34.69 -38.14 17.12
CA ALA A 43 -34.61 -38.14 15.65
C ALA A 43 -36.01 -38.11 15.01
N ARG A 44 -36.94 -38.93 15.51
CA ARG A 44 -38.34 -38.95 15.03
C ARG A 44 -39.10 -37.65 15.34
N ALA A 45 -38.80 -37.01 16.46
CA ALA A 45 -39.45 -35.75 16.84
C ALA A 45 -38.95 -34.56 16.01
N THR A 46 -37.64 -34.50 15.75
CA THR A 46 -36.94 -33.32 15.18
C THR A 46 -36.60 -33.43 13.70
N GLY A 47 -36.61 -34.65 13.13
CA GLY A 47 -36.12 -34.92 11.78
C GLY A 47 -34.59 -34.94 11.65
N MET A 48 -33.85 -34.78 12.75
CA MET A 48 -32.38 -34.81 12.72
C MET A 48 -31.85 -36.22 12.50
N ALA A 49 -30.78 -36.35 11.72
CA ALA A 49 -30.09 -37.62 11.53
C ALA A 49 -29.57 -38.16 12.89
N ARG A 50 -29.74 -39.47 13.13
CA ARG A 50 -29.26 -40.13 14.36
C ARG A 50 -27.76 -39.90 14.59
N ASN A 51 -26.97 -39.86 13.51
CA ASN A 51 -25.54 -39.57 13.57
C ASN A 51 -25.23 -38.16 14.09
N THR A 52 -26.06 -37.16 13.78
CA THR A 52 -25.93 -35.80 14.30
C THR A 52 -26.17 -35.75 15.81
N ILE A 53 -27.19 -36.45 16.29
CA ILE A 53 -27.50 -36.55 17.72
C ILE A 53 -26.38 -37.30 18.46
N ALA A 54 -25.88 -38.41 17.90
CA ALA A 54 -24.75 -39.16 18.44
C ALA A 54 -23.46 -38.32 18.49
N ALA A 55 -23.21 -37.50 17.47
CA ALA A 55 -22.10 -36.55 17.48
C ALA A 55 -22.26 -35.51 18.61
N GLY A 56 -23.46 -34.97 18.82
CA GLY A 56 -23.74 -34.08 19.95
C GLY A 56 -23.52 -34.74 21.32
N LEU A 57 -23.88 -36.02 21.47
CA LEU A 57 -23.62 -36.78 22.71
C LEU A 57 -22.12 -36.93 22.99
N ARG A 58 -21.30 -37.16 21.96
CA ARG A 58 -19.83 -37.18 22.09
C ARG A 58 -19.28 -35.80 22.46
N GLU A 59 -19.86 -34.73 21.90
CA GLU A 59 -19.48 -33.35 22.24
C GLU A 59 -19.83 -33.01 23.70
N LEU A 60 -20.99 -33.44 24.22
CA LEU A 60 -21.37 -33.28 25.63
C LEU A 60 -20.49 -34.07 26.61
N LYS A 61 -19.89 -35.18 26.18
CA LYS A 61 -18.99 -36.00 27.01
C LYS A 61 -17.58 -35.41 27.12
N ARG A 62 -17.11 -34.60 26.16
CA ARG A 62 -15.81 -33.92 26.26
C ARG A 62 -15.87 -32.84 27.35
N ARG A 63 -15.49 -33.19 28.58
CA ARG A 63 -15.15 -32.22 29.63
C ARG A 63 -13.84 -31.54 29.25
N GLY A 64 -13.93 -30.39 28.60
CA GLY A 64 -12.76 -29.62 28.21
C GLY A 64 -13.18 -28.23 27.80
N ARG A 65 -13.04 -27.30 28.75
CA ARG A 65 -13.26 -25.85 28.75
C ARG A 65 -14.41 -25.34 27.88
N ALA A 66 -15.29 -24.56 28.50
CA ALA A 66 -16.18 -23.61 27.84
C ALA A 66 -15.34 -22.57 27.05
N HIS A 67 -14.68 -23.00 25.98
CA HIS A 67 -13.81 -22.16 25.18
C HIS A 67 -14.68 -21.35 24.24
N GLN A 68 -14.95 -20.12 24.69
CA GLN A 68 -15.15 -18.92 23.89
C GLN A 68 -15.83 -19.22 22.55
N TRP A 69 -17.15 -19.39 22.60
CA TRP A 69 -17.95 -19.96 21.52
C TRP A 69 -18.33 -18.96 20.43
N GLU A 70 -17.35 -18.26 19.86
CA GLU A 70 -17.60 -17.30 18.78
C GLU A 70 -17.90 -17.97 17.42
N ARG A 71 -17.61 -19.27 17.24
CA ARG A 71 -17.80 -19.98 15.96
C ARG A 71 -18.72 -21.21 16.03
N VAL A 72 -19.66 -21.27 15.09
CA VAL A 72 -20.59 -22.41 14.89
C VAL A 72 -19.88 -23.66 14.35
N ARG A 73 -18.88 -23.49 13.48
CA ARG A 73 -18.10 -24.59 12.88
C ARG A 73 -16.70 -24.66 13.50
N ARG A 74 -16.12 -25.87 13.51
CA ARG A 74 -14.71 -26.06 13.88
C ARG A 74 -13.79 -25.27 12.92
N PRO A 75 -12.60 -24.83 13.38
CA PRO A 75 -11.55 -24.37 12.47
C PRO A 75 -11.38 -25.36 11.31
N GLY A 76 -11.36 -24.85 10.07
CA GLY A 76 -11.28 -25.66 8.84
C GLY A 76 -12.62 -26.15 8.25
N GLY A 77 -13.76 -25.96 8.92
CA GLY A 77 -15.08 -26.40 8.43
C GLY A 77 -15.79 -25.46 7.43
N GLY A 78 -15.05 -24.55 6.80
CA GLY A 78 -15.57 -23.54 5.87
C GLY A 78 -15.21 -23.84 4.42
N ARG A 79 -15.77 -23.06 3.48
CA ARG A 79 -15.30 -23.05 2.08
C ARG A 79 -13.82 -22.66 2.07
N LYS A 80 -12.99 -23.48 1.40
CA LYS A 80 -11.56 -23.19 1.22
C LYS A 80 -11.36 -21.81 0.62
N ARG A 81 -10.30 -21.11 1.02
CA ARG A 81 -10.01 -19.77 0.51
C ARG A 81 -9.75 -19.84 -0.99
N LEU A 82 -10.09 -18.80 -1.74
CA LEU A 82 -9.85 -18.78 -3.17
C LEU A 82 -8.34 -18.88 -3.51
N THR A 83 -7.49 -18.36 -2.63
CA THR A 83 -6.03 -18.52 -2.67
C THR A 83 -5.56 -19.96 -2.49
N GLU A 84 -6.32 -20.80 -1.79
CA GLU A 84 -6.04 -22.24 -1.67
C GLU A 84 -6.55 -23.03 -2.88
N GLN A 85 -7.56 -22.51 -3.59
CA GLN A 85 -8.10 -23.12 -4.81
C GLN A 85 -7.30 -22.70 -6.06
N GLN A 86 -6.72 -21.49 -6.05
CA GLN A 86 -5.93 -20.90 -7.12
C GLN A 86 -4.59 -20.44 -6.54
N PRO A 87 -3.60 -21.34 -6.41
CA PRO A 87 -2.33 -21.04 -5.74
C PRO A 87 -1.57 -19.86 -6.36
N GLN A 88 -1.63 -19.71 -7.69
CA GLN A 88 -0.97 -18.64 -8.43
C GLN A 88 -1.69 -17.28 -8.35
N LEU A 89 -2.77 -17.16 -7.57
CA LEU A 89 -3.58 -15.95 -7.55
C LEU A 89 -2.85 -14.76 -6.95
N ILE A 90 -2.08 -15.00 -5.89
CA ILE A 90 -1.31 -13.94 -5.23
C ILE A 90 -0.19 -13.50 -6.19
N ASP A 91 0.61 -14.44 -6.70
CA ASP A 91 1.71 -14.16 -7.63
C ASP A 91 1.26 -13.38 -8.88
N LYS A 92 0.13 -13.77 -9.49
CA LYS A 92 -0.42 -13.07 -10.66
C LYS A 92 -0.98 -11.70 -10.31
N LEU A 93 -1.59 -11.53 -9.12
CA LEU A 93 -2.05 -10.23 -8.66
C LEU A 93 -0.86 -9.30 -8.37
N GLU A 94 0.17 -9.82 -7.70
CA GLU A 94 1.40 -9.09 -7.43
C GLU A 94 2.11 -8.69 -8.73
N ALA A 95 2.19 -9.58 -9.73
CA ALA A 95 2.76 -9.22 -11.04
C ALA A 95 1.99 -8.13 -11.81
N LEU A 96 0.68 -7.99 -11.57
CA LEU A 96 -0.14 -6.91 -12.14
C LEU A 96 -0.03 -5.59 -11.38
N VAL A 97 0.38 -5.66 -10.11
CA VAL A 97 0.62 -4.50 -9.25
C VAL A 97 2.08 -4.07 -9.29
N GLU A 98 2.99 -5.01 -9.61
CA GLU A 98 4.43 -4.84 -9.77
C GLU A 98 4.83 -5.35 -11.17
N PRO A 99 4.74 -4.54 -12.24
CA PRO A 99 5.34 -4.92 -13.51
C PRO A 99 6.87 -4.88 -13.37
N THR A 100 7.44 -6.04 -13.01
CA THR A 100 8.85 -6.46 -13.00
C THR A 100 9.76 -6.03 -11.84
N VAL A 101 10.09 -6.97 -10.94
CA VAL A 101 11.47 -7.20 -10.45
C VAL A 101 11.69 -8.70 -10.17
N ARG A 102 12.63 -9.34 -10.87
CA ARG A 102 13.22 -10.61 -10.40
C ARG A 102 14.17 -10.29 -9.25
N GLY A 103 13.74 -10.61 -8.03
CA GLY A 103 14.60 -10.85 -6.86
C GLY A 103 14.98 -9.63 -6.02
N ASP A 104 14.15 -9.28 -5.04
CA ASP A 104 14.51 -8.95 -3.63
C ASP A 104 13.19 -8.67 -2.84
N PRO A 105 13.01 -9.08 -1.56
CA PRO A 105 11.73 -8.94 -0.83
C PRO A 105 11.34 -7.50 -0.43
N GLN A 106 12.08 -6.47 -0.85
CA GLN A 106 11.80 -5.06 -0.59
C GLN A 106 11.81 -4.24 -1.89
N SER A 107 10.79 -4.45 -2.74
CA SER A 107 10.62 -3.70 -4.00
C SER A 107 10.38 -2.20 -3.78
N ALA A 108 11.07 -1.40 -4.57
CA ALA A 108 11.21 0.06 -4.45
C ALA A 108 9.97 0.90 -4.84
N LEU A 109 8.92 0.32 -5.45
CA LEU A 109 7.64 0.97 -5.75
C LEU A 109 6.52 -0.07 -5.80
N ARG A 110 5.59 -0.05 -4.84
CA ARG A 110 4.38 -0.89 -4.82
C ARG A 110 3.13 -0.05 -5.10
N TRP A 111 2.81 0.22 -6.36
CA TRP A 111 1.62 0.98 -6.70
C TRP A 111 1.04 0.55 -8.05
N THR A 112 -0.28 0.68 -8.18
CA THR A 112 -1.00 0.41 -9.43
C THR A 112 -2.02 1.53 -9.68
N THR A 113 -2.07 2.05 -10.90
CA THR A 113 -3.16 2.93 -11.38
C THR A 113 -4.41 2.15 -11.78
N LEU A 114 -4.33 0.81 -11.77
CA LEU A 114 -5.43 -0.04 -12.15
C LEU A 114 -6.48 -0.08 -11.05
N SER A 115 -7.72 0.24 -11.41
CA SER A 115 -8.85 -0.01 -10.54
C SER A 115 -8.98 -1.51 -10.25
N VAL A 116 -9.61 -1.86 -9.13
CA VAL A 116 -9.90 -3.25 -8.77
C VAL A 116 -10.69 -4.01 -9.84
N ARG A 117 -11.43 -3.30 -10.72
CA ARG A 117 -12.13 -3.86 -11.88
C ARG A 117 -11.19 -4.16 -13.05
N ARG A 118 -10.20 -3.30 -13.29
CA ARG A 118 -9.17 -3.56 -14.31
C ARG A 118 -8.26 -4.72 -13.89
N LEU A 119 -7.90 -4.79 -12.61
CA LEU A 119 -7.16 -5.93 -12.05
C LEU A 119 -7.96 -7.24 -12.15
N GLU A 120 -9.27 -7.21 -11.86
CA GLU A 120 -10.16 -8.34 -12.10
C GLU A 120 -10.13 -8.79 -13.56
N GLY A 121 -10.30 -7.87 -14.52
CA GLY A 121 -10.27 -8.19 -15.95
C GLY A 121 -8.95 -8.81 -16.39
N ALA A 122 -7.82 -8.24 -15.96
CA ALA A 122 -6.49 -8.78 -16.27
C ALA A 122 -6.25 -10.17 -15.64
N LEU A 123 -6.72 -10.39 -14.41
CA LEU A 123 -6.64 -11.70 -13.76
C LEU A 123 -7.54 -12.73 -14.46
N GLN A 124 -8.72 -12.34 -14.92
CA GLN A 124 -9.63 -13.20 -15.68
C GLN A 124 -9.03 -13.58 -17.04
N GLN A 125 -8.41 -12.63 -17.75
CA GLN A 125 -7.65 -12.91 -18.97
C GLN A 125 -6.47 -13.88 -18.71
N ALA A 126 -5.85 -13.79 -17.53
CA ALA A 126 -4.79 -14.71 -17.10
C ALA A 126 -5.30 -16.06 -16.58
N GLY A 127 -6.60 -16.37 -16.74
CA GLY A 127 -7.23 -17.65 -16.40
C GLY A 127 -7.78 -17.74 -14.97
N MET A 128 -7.76 -16.65 -14.19
CA MET A 128 -8.14 -16.66 -12.79
C MET A 128 -9.62 -16.33 -12.59
N ARG A 129 -10.32 -17.17 -11.83
CA ARG A 129 -11.72 -16.96 -11.47
C ARG A 129 -11.81 -16.10 -10.22
N VAL A 130 -11.81 -14.77 -10.39
CA VAL A 130 -11.89 -13.79 -9.31
C VAL A 130 -12.95 -12.74 -9.56
N SER A 131 -13.44 -12.14 -8.47
CA SER A 131 -14.28 -10.95 -8.51
C SER A 131 -13.51 -9.72 -8.05
N TYR A 132 -13.91 -8.52 -8.47
CA TYR A 132 -13.30 -7.26 -7.96
C TYR A 132 -13.29 -7.15 -6.42
N ARG A 133 -14.32 -7.69 -5.74
CA ARG A 133 -14.37 -7.71 -4.25
C ARG A 133 -13.30 -8.63 -3.68
N THR A 134 -13.05 -9.75 -4.32
CA THR A 134 -11.98 -10.66 -3.92
C THR A 134 -10.62 -10.00 -4.13
N VAL A 135 -10.41 -9.32 -5.26
CA VAL A 135 -9.20 -8.55 -5.53
C VAL A 135 -8.99 -7.47 -4.45
N ALA A 136 -10.01 -6.67 -4.14
CA ALA A 136 -9.92 -5.63 -3.10
C ALA A 136 -9.55 -6.21 -1.72
N ASN A 137 -10.14 -7.35 -1.35
CA ASN A 137 -9.83 -8.02 -0.09
C ASN A 137 -8.43 -8.64 -0.06
N LEU A 138 -7.92 -9.12 -1.19
CA LEU A 138 -6.57 -9.65 -1.31
C LEU A 138 -5.55 -8.51 -1.22
N LEU A 139 -5.78 -7.41 -1.92
CA LEU A 139 -4.97 -6.20 -1.81
C LEU A 139 -4.88 -5.71 -0.35
N LYS A 140 -6.01 -5.60 0.36
CA LYS A 140 -6.00 -5.24 1.79
C LYS A 140 -5.21 -6.21 2.68
N LYS A 141 -5.17 -7.50 2.34
CA LYS A 141 -4.39 -8.50 3.09
C LYS A 141 -2.90 -8.47 2.77
N LEU A 142 -2.55 -7.97 1.60
CA LEU A 142 -1.17 -7.70 1.19
C LEU A 142 -0.75 -6.27 1.59
N ASP A 143 -1.44 -5.68 2.58
CA ASP A 143 -1.24 -4.34 3.12
C ASP A 143 -1.35 -3.19 2.08
N TYR A 144 -2.06 -3.41 0.97
CA TYR A 144 -2.43 -2.33 0.06
C TYR A 144 -3.67 -1.61 0.57
N THR A 145 -3.53 -0.30 0.74
CA THR A 145 -4.63 0.59 1.14
C THR A 145 -5.15 1.37 -0.06
N LEU A 146 -6.49 1.53 -0.16
CA LEU A 146 -7.10 2.45 -1.11
C LEU A 146 -6.86 3.88 -0.63
N GLN A 147 -5.87 4.56 -1.21
CA GLN A 147 -5.59 5.95 -0.92
C GLN A 147 -6.53 6.84 -1.74
N GLY A 148 -7.34 7.65 -1.05
CA GLY A 148 -8.24 8.60 -1.71
C GLY A 148 -7.46 9.76 -2.33
N GLN A 149 -7.90 10.23 -3.50
CA GLN A 149 -7.46 11.52 -4.01
C GLN A 149 -8.05 12.63 -3.12
N TYR A 150 -7.19 13.44 -2.51
CA TYR A 150 -7.58 14.68 -1.85
C TYR A 150 -7.13 15.88 -2.72
N GLN A 151 -8.12 16.68 -3.17
CA GLN A 151 -8.06 17.77 -4.17
C GLN A 151 -7.53 19.11 -3.56
N ARG A 152 -7.29 20.25 -4.24
CA ARG A 152 -7.75 20.82 -5.53
C ARG A 152 -6.87 22.05 -5.87
N SER A 153 -6.35 22.20 -7.11
CA SER A 153 -6.08 23.47 -7.80
C SER A 153 -5.88 23.23 -9.31
N GLU A 154 -6.81 23.77 -10.09
CA GLU A 154 -6.80 24.08 -11.54
C GLU A 154 -6.44 23.01 -12.59
N GLY A 155 -7.41 22.80 -13.50
CA GLY A 155 -7.21 22.18 -14.80
C GLY A 155 -7.72 20.74 -14.89
N GLN A 156 -8.90 20.55 -15.47
CA GLN A 156 -9.28 19.27 -16.04
C GLN A 156 -8.25 18.90 -17.13
N VAL A 157 -7.28 18.06 -16.79
CA VAL A 157 -6.39 17.46 -17.77
C VAL A 157 -6.67 15.96 -17.82
N ASP A 158 -6.89 15.52 -19.05
CA ASP A 158 -7.37 14.21 -19.44
C ASP A 158 -6.65 13.07 -18.69
N THR A 159 -7.43 12.09 -18.25
CA THR A 159 -6.94 11.00 -17.37
C THR A 159 -6.18 9.95 -18.19
N GLN A 160 -6.37 9.94 -19.51
CA GLN A 160 -5.83 8.93 -20.41
C GLN A 160 -4.38 9.20 -20.82
N ASP A 161 -3.99 10.48 -20.93
CA ASP A 161 -2.62 10.88 -21.29
C ASP A 161 -1.62 10.67 -20.14
N ARG A 162 -2.08 10.88 -18.88
CA ARG A 162 -1.24 10.71 -17.69
C ARG A 162 -0.68 9.31 -17.53
N ASP A 163 -1.49 8.28 -17.75
CA ASP A 163 -1.07 6.87 -17.62
C ASP A 163 -0.06 6.49 -18.73
N ALA A 164 -0.23 7.03 -19.94
CA ALA A 164 0.72 6.84 -21.04
C ALA A 164 2.07 7.51 -20.74
N GLN A 165 2.05 8.75 -20.26
CA GLN A 165 3.25 9.47 -19.82
C GLN A 165 3.98 8.72 -18.70
N PHE A 166 3.26 8.21 -17.70
CA PHE A 166 3.88 7.41 -16.63
C PHE A 166 4.53 6.13 -17.14
N ARG A 167 3.85 5.38 -18.01
CA ARG A 167 4.42 4.17 -18.62
C ARG A 167 5.68 4.49 -19.39
N TYR A 168 5.67 5.58 -20.16
CA TYR A 168 6.85 6.06 -20.87
C TYR A 168 8.03 6.34 -19.93
N ILE A 169 7.81 7.08 -18.85
CA ILE A 169 8.86 7.39 -17.86
C ILE A 169 9.39 6.10 -17.22
N ASN A 170 8.49 5.19 -16.85
CA ASN A 170 8.85 3.90 -16.27
C ASN A 170 9.67 3.04 -17.23
N ASP A 171 9.28 2.97 -18.50
CA ASP A 171 9.99 2.20 -19.52
C ASP A 171 11.41 2.76 -19.75
N GLN A 172 11.57 4.09 -19.77
CA GLN A 172 12.88 4.74 -19.83
C GLN A 172 13.73 4.41 -18.60
N ALA A 173 13.16 4.51 -17.39
CA ALA A 173 13.86 4.19 -16.15
C ALA A 173 14.30 2.71 -16.11
N ILE A 174 13.43 1.78 -16.49
CA ILE A 174 13.75 0.35 -16.58
C ILE A 174 14.90 0.11 -17.58
N ALA A 175 14.85 0.75 -18.75
CA ALA A 175 15.89 0.60 -19.77
C ALA A 175 17.27 1.08 -19.26
N GLU A 176 17.33 2.25 -18.64
CA GLU A 176 18.58 2.82 -18.12
C GLU A 176 19.10 2.01 -16.90
N LEU A 177 18.23 1.56 -16.00
CA LEU A 177 18.60 0.70 -14.88
C LEU A 177 19.15 -0.66 -15.36
N ARG A 178 18.52 -1.29 -16.36
CA ARG A 178 19.02 -2.54 -16.98
C ARG A 178 20.39 -2.34 -17.61
N ALA A 179 20.64 -1.17 -18.17
CA ALA A 179 21.95 -0.79 -18.72
C ALA A 179 22.98 -0.37 -17.64
N ARG A 180 22.64 -0.48 -16.35
CA ARG A 180 23.46 -0.05 -15.20
C ARG A 180 23.87 1.44 -15.27
N ARG A 181 22.95 2.27 -15.75
CA ARG A 181 23.12 3.72 -15.84
C ARG A 181 22.32 4.42 -14.75
N PRO A 182 22.77 5.60 -14.30
CA PRO A 182 22.12 6.33 -13.24
C PRO A 182 20.73 6.84 -13.66
N VAL A 183 19.76 6.58 -12.79
CA VAL A 183 18.43 7.20 -12.83
C VAL A 183 18.21 7.90 -11.50
N ILE A 184 17.93 9.19 -11.55
CA ILE A 184 17.69 10.01 -10.36
C ILE A 184 16.31 10.65 -10.38
N SER A 185 15.72 10.81 -9.21
CA SER A 185 14.52 11.60 -8.97
C SER A 185 14.89 12.85 -8.20
N VAL A 186 14.44 14.02 -8.63
CA VAL A 186 14.85 15.31 -8.05
C VAL A 186 13.66 16.14 -7.60
N ASP A 187 13.79 16.85 -6.49
CA ASP A 187 12.72 17.69 -5.93
C ASP A 187 13.30 18.82 -5.08
N THR A 188 12.60 19.96 -5.08
CA THR A 188 12.84 20.98 -4.07
C THR A 188 11.81 20.83 -2.95
N LYS A 189 12.29 20.53 -1.76
CA LYS A 189 11.41 20.40 -0.59
C LYS A 189 11.02 21.78 -0.06
N LYS A 190 9.90 21.81 0.68
CA LYS A 190 9.38 23.03 1.31
C LYS A 190 10.52 23.73 2.06
N LYS A 191 10.62 25.05 1.84
CA LYS A 191 11.63 25.87 2.47
C LYS A 191 11.37 25.95 3.98
N GLU A 192 12.41 25.71 4.78
CA GLU A 192 12.33 25.79 6.23
C GLU A 192 12.92 27.12 6.70
N LEU A 193 12.19 27.83 7.56
CA LEU A 193 12.69 29.04 8.20
C LEU A 193 13.68 28.63 9.29
N VAL A 194 14.92 29.10 9.21
CA VAL A 194 15.93 28.82 10.24
C VAL A 194 15.81 29.91 11.31
N GLY A 195 15.26 29.55 12.48
CA GLY A 195 15.07 30.46 13.61
C GLY A 195 14.02 29.97 14.62
N HIS A 196 13.67 30.81 15.58
CA HIS A 196 12.64 30.55 16.61
C HIS A 196 11.21 30.68 16.04
N TYR A 197 10.86 29.89 15.02
CA TYR A 197 9.54 29.91 14.39
C TYR A 197 8.69 28.72 14.85
N LYS A 198 7.37 28.89 14.81
CA LYS A 198 6.42 27.90 15.31
C LYS A 198 6.37 26.66 14.40
N ASN A 199 7.00 25.58 14.83
CA ASN A 199 6.91 24.27 14.18
C ASN A 199 5.84 23.39 14.87
N GLY A 200 5.13 22.56 14.11
CA GLY A 200 4.05 21.68 14.62
C GLY A 200 4.54 20.44 15.40
N GLY A 201 5.86 20.26 15.50
CA GLY A 201 6.49 19.17 16.26
C GLY A 201 6.38 19.40 17.77
N ARG A 202 6.29 18.31 18.54
CA ARG A 202 6.32 18.35 20.01
C ARG A 202 7.53 17.54 20.48
N GLU A 203 8.45 18.19 21.18
CA GLU A 203 9.56 17.53 21.86
C GLU A 203 9.30 17.49 23.36
N TRP A 204 9.69 16.39 24.01
CA TRP A 204 9.62 16.25 25.46
C TRP A 204 10.69 17.14 26.09
N ARG A 205 10.26 18.13 26.88
CA ARG A 205 11.14 19.04 27.64
C ARG A 205 10.76 19.04 29.14
N PRO A 206 11.68 19.41 30.03
CA PRO A 206 11.37 19.62 31.44
C PRO A 206 10.18 20.56 31.64
N LYS A 207 9.33 20.24 32.62
CA LYS A 207 8.13 21.02 32.94
C LYS A 207 8.53 22.46 33.30
N GLY A 208 8.05 23.43 32.54
CA GLY A 208 8.31 24.86 32.76
C GLY A 208 9.33 25.51 31.82
N ASP A 209 9.89 24.77 30.85
CA ASP A 209 10.88 25.28 29.87
C ASP A 209 10.37 25.18 28.40
N PRO A 210 9.35 25.98 28.01
CA PRO A 210 8.92 26.05 26.61
C PRO A 210 9.95 26.80 25.76
N ILE A 211 10.10 26.39 24.50
CA ILE A 211 10.88 27.17 23.51
C ILE A 211 10.05 28.41 23.15
N GLU A 212 10.61 29.60 23.38
CA GLU A 212 10.03 30.84 22.88
C GLU A 212 10.04 30.82 21.34
N VAL A 213 8.87 31.03 20.74
CA VAL A 213 8.67 31.12 19.30
C VAL A 213 8.08 32.49 18.97
N LEU A 214 8.52 33.07 17.86
CA LEU A 214 8.04 34.37 17.38
C LEU A 214 6.54 34.28 17.03
N MET A 215 5.74 35.27 17.46
CA MET A 215 4.28 35.28 17.26
C MET A 215 3.84 35.54 15.81
N HIS A 216 4.74 36.04 14.94
CA HIS A 216 4.41 36.40 13.56
C HIS A 216 5.20 35.54 12.56
N ASP A 217 4.47 34.83 11.69
CA ASP A 217 5.00 33.95 10.62
C ASP A 217 5.41 34.70 9.33
N PHE A 218 5.61 36.02 9.38
CA PHE A 218 6.10 36.77 8.23
C PHE A 218 7.63 36.76 8.24
N PRO A 219 8.29 36.13 7.24
CA PRO A 219 9.74 36.17 7.16
C PRO A 219 10.18 37.61 6.88
N ASP A 220 10.95 38.20 7.80
CA ASP A 220 11.78 39.35 7.48
C ASP A 220 12.70 38.97 6.31
N PRO A 221 12.96 39.84 5.30
CA PRO A 221 13.85 39.51 4.19
C PRO A 221 15.26 39.07 4.61
N GLU A 222 15.68 39.39 5.84
CA GLU A 222 16.97 39.01 6.42
C GLU A 222 16.98 37.61 7.09
N VAL A 223 15.84 36.91 7.15
CA VAL A 223 15.78 35.58 7.78
C VAL A 223 16.47 34.54 6.88
N PRO A 224 17.53 33.85 7.36
CA PRO A 224 18.17 32.79 6.60
C PRO A 224 17.17 31.65 6.36
N GLN A 225 16.85 31.41 5.09
CA GLN A 225 15.98 30.32 4.68
C GLN A 225 16.83 29.13 4.23
N ALA A 226 16.55 27.95 4.79
CA ALA A 226 17.14 26.71 4.31
C ALA A 226 16.27 26.16 3.17
N VAL A 227 16.87 26.01 2.00
CA VAL A 227 16.23 25.41 0.83
C VAL A 227 16.84 24.04 0.58
N PRO A 228 16.21 22.96 1.06
CA PRO A 228 16.65 21.60 0.77
C PRO A 228 16.28 21.21 -0.67
N TYR A 229 17.30 20.87 -1.47
CA TYR A 229 17.14 20.22 -2.75
C TYR A 229 17.58 18.78 -2.65
N GLY A 230 16.67 17.87 -2.99
CA GLY A 230 16.90 16.45 -2.88
C GLY A 230 17.21 15.80 -4.22
N VAL A 231 18.14 14.85 -4.21
CA VAL A 231 18.45 13.94 -5.32
C VAL A 231 18.36 12.51 -4.81
N TYR A 232 17.46 11.72 -5.38
CA TYR A 232 17.27 10.32 -5.03
C TYR A 232 17.77 9.41 -6.15
N ASP A 233 18.81 8.61 -5.88
CA ASP A 233 19.36 7.62 -6.80
C ASP A 233 18.53 6.34 -6.73
N ILE A 234 17.76 6.08 -7.79
CA ILE A 234 16.81 4.96 -7.86
C ILE A 234 17.55 3.62 -7.88
N GLY A 235 18.61 3.53 -8.68
CA GLY A 235 19.37 2.30 -8.84
C GLY A 235 20.12 1.90 -7.57
N ALA A 236 20.62 2.89 -6.82
CA ALA A 236 21.37 2.66 -5.58
C ALA A 236 20.49 2.66 -4.32
N ASN A 237 19.23 3.10 -4.42
CA ASN A 237 18.33 3.27 -3.29
C ASN A 237 18.93 4.20 -2.20
N LYS A 238 19.49 5.35 -2.61
CA LYS A 238 20.15 6.33 -1.73
C LYS A 238 19.72 7.77 -2.06
N GLY A 239 19.39 8.53 -1.03
CA GLY A 239 19.15 9.97 -1.12
C GLY A 239 20.42 10.80 -0.91
N TRP A 240 20.42 11.98 -1.51
CA TRP A 240 21.36 13.06 -1.28
C TRP A 240 20.55 14.34 -1.10
N VAL A 241 20.92 15.16 -0.12
CA VAL A 241 20.26 16.45 0.12
C VAL A 241 21.32 17.53 0.09
N HIS A 242 21.09 18.55 -0.71
CA HIS A 242 21.89 19.76 -0.75
C HIS A 242 21.06 20.90 -0.15
N VAL A 243 21.59 21.55 0.89
CA VAL A 243 20.88 22.62 1.61
C VAL A 243 21.46 23.96 1.21
N GLY A 244 20.67 24.74 0.46
CA GLY A 244 21.00 26.10 0.06
C GLY A 244 20.60 27.11 1.13
N ARG A 245 21.30 28.25 1.16
CA ARG A 245 21.02 29.40 2.05
C ARG A 245 20.29 30.55 1.33
N SER A 246 19.90 30.34 0.08
CA SER A 246 19.31 31.35 -0.80
C SER A 246 18.10 30.76 -1.54
N ALA A 247 17.56 31.49 -2.52
CA ALA A 247 16.36 31.10 -3.25
C ALA A 247 16.52 29.77 -4.01
N ASP A 248 15.39 29.06 -4.18
CA ASP A 248 15.29 27.90 -5.07
C ASP A 248 15.34 28.36 -6.54
N THR A 249 16.55 28.39 -7.11
CA THR A 249 16.77 28.73 -8.51
C THR A 249 17.14 27.49 -9.33
N ALA A 250 16.97 27.58 -10.65
CA ALA A 250 17.38 26.50 -11.55
C ALA A 250 18.90 26.21 -11.48
N GLU A 251 19.71 27.24 -11.24
CA GLU A 251 21.15 27.10 -10.97
C GLU A 251 21.39 26.29 -9.69
N PHE A 252 20.66 26.57 -8.61
CA PHE A 252 20.76 25.80 -7.37
C PHE A 252 20.34 24.34 -7.55
N ALA A 253 19.25 24.10 -8.30
CA ALA A 253 18.78 22.76 -8.63
C ALA A 253 19.84 21.95 -9.40
N VAL A 254 20.40 22.52 -10.47
CA VAL A 254 21.45 21.85 -11.26
C VAL A 254 22.74 21.71 -10.48
N GLN A 255 23.11 22.68 -9.65
CA GLN A 255 24.27 22.59 -8.78
C GLN A 255 24.13 21.44 -7.78
N SER A 256 22.92 21.21 -7.26
CA SER A 256 22.64 20.09 -6.37
C SER A 256 22.83 18.74 -7.07
N ILE A 257 22.40 18.62 -8.33
CA ILE A 257 22.63 17.44 -9.17
C ILE A 257 24.11 17.28 -9.50
N ARG A 258 24.81 18.37 -9.80
CA ARG A 258 26.26 18.39 -10.07
C ARG A 258 27.05 17.87 -8.89
N GLN A 259 26.74 18.33 -7.68
CA GLN A 259 27.40 17.85 -6.46
C GLN A 259 27.11 16.37 -6.23
N TRP A 260 25.84 15.95 -6.33
CA TRP A 260 25.50 14.52 -6.25
C TRP A 260 26.30 13.70 -7.27
N TRP A 261 26.39 14.16 -8.52
CA TRP A 261 27.12 13.46 -9.57
C TRP A 261 28.60 13.34 -9.23
N ARG A 262 29.26 14.41 -8.78
CA ARG A 262 30.69 14.38 -8.46
C ARG A 262 31.02 13.49 -7.25
N TYR A 263 30.22 13.57 -6.19
CA TYR A 263 30.52 12.88 -4.94
C TYR A 263 30.02 11.44 -4.90
N LEU A 264 28.87 11.14 -5.50
CA LEU A 264 28.24 9.82 -5.43
C LEU A 264 28.04 9.18 -6.82
N GLY A 265 27.52 9.95 -7.78
CA GLY A 265 27.15 9.43 -9.09
C GLY A 265 28.33 8.86 -9.88
N ARG A 266 29.39 9.66 -10.09
CA ARG A 266 30.57 9.30 -10.87
C ARG A 266 31.37 8.15 -10.26
N PRO A 267 31.62 8.09 -8.92
CA PRO A 267 32.23 6.90 -8.30
C PRO A 267 31.38 5.64 -8.44
N ARG A 268 30.04 5.76 -8.34
CA ARG A 268 29.12 4.62 -8.41
C ARG A 268 28.89 4.12 -9.84
N TYR A 269 28.89 5.02 -10.82
CA TYR A 269 28.62 4.75 -12.22
C TYR A 269 29.79 5.19 -13.12
N PRO A 270 30.99 4.60 -12.97
CA PRO A 270 32.22 5.11 -13.59
C PRO A 270 32.23 5.02 -15.13
N LYS A 271 31.38 4.16 -15.70
CA LYS A 271 31.22 3.98 -17.16
C LYS A 271 30.01 4.70 -17.73
N ALA A 272 29.21 5.37 -16.90
CA ALA A 272 27.99 6.02 -17.38
C ALA A 272 28.32 7.28 -18.20
N ARG A 273 27.73 7.33 -19.39
CA ARG A 273 27.71 8.51 -20.27
C ARG A 273 26.31 9.09 -20.41
N ARG A 274 25.33 8.51 -19.73
CA ARG A 274 23.94 8.95 -19.73
C ARG A 274 23.42 9.08 -18.32
N LEU A 275 22.56 10.06 -18.11
CA LEU A 275 21.84 10.30 -16.86
C LEU A 275 20.37 10.56 -17.18
N LEU A 276 19.48 9.77 -16.58
CA LEU A 276 18.05 10.03 -16.62
C LEU A 276 17.61 10.74 -15.35
N ILE A 277 16.93 11.88 -15.51
CA ILE A 277 16.42 12.71 -14.41
C ILE A 277 14.90 12.73 -14.47
N CYS A 278 14.25 12.28 -13.40
CA CYS A 278 12.81 12.39 -13.19
C CYS A 278 12.53 13.61 -12.31
N ALA A 279 11.74 14.56 -12.80
CA ALA A 279 11.44 15.83 -12.12
C ALA A 279 9.93 16.10 -12.08
N ASP A 280 9.46 16.79 -11.04
CA ASP A 280 8.05 17.16 -10.83
C ASP A 280 7.60 18.38 -11.67
N SER A 281 8.55 19.06 -12.32
CA SER A 281 8.34 20.26 -13.13
C SER A 281 7.89 21.51 -12.33
N GLY A 282 8.14 21.55 -11.02
CA GLY A 282 7.89 22.72 -10.18
C GLY A 282 9.02 23.75 -10.23
N GLY A 283 8.66 25.04 -10.22
CA GLY A 283 9.60 26.15 -9.98
C GLY A 283 10.92 26.06 -10.76
N SER A 284 12.00 25.74 -10.03
CA SER A 284 13.38 25.72 -10.53
C SER A 284 13.70 24.63 -11.54
N ASN A 285 12.96 23.52 -11.58
CA ASN A 285 13.19 22.42 -12.53
C ASN A 285 12.13 22.34 -13.65
N GLY A 286 11.31 23.38 -13.80
CA GLY A 286 10.16 23.38 -14.72
C GLY A 286 10.52 23.25 -16.20
N TYR A 287 9.71 22.53 -16.98
CA TYR A 287 9.97 22.27 -18.41
C TYR A 287 9.99 23.55 -19.29
N ARG A 288 9.37 24.65 -18.82
CA ARG A 288 9.41 25.97 -19.49
C ARG A 288 10.59 26.84 -19.05
N CYS A 289 11.31 26.47 -18.00
CA CYS A 289 12.42 27.25 -17.48
C CYS A 289 13.64 27.14 -18.42
N HIS A 290 14.00 28.24 -19.09
CA HIS A 290 15.17 28.27 -19.98
C HIS A 290 16.49 28.13 -19.20
N LEU A 291 16.55 28.71 -18.00
CA LEU A 291 17.72 28.61 -17.13
C LEU A 291 17.99 27.14 -16.75
N TRP A 292 16.96 26.38 -16.41
CA TRP A 292 17.07 24.94 -16.15
C TRP A 292 17.70 24.17 -17.31
N LYS A 293 17.23 24.42 -18.54
CA LYS A 293 17.79 23.77 -19.74
C LYS A 293 19.24 24.18 -19.98
N ARG A 294 19.56 25.47 -19.80
CA ARG A 294 20.91 26.01 -19.97
C ARG A 294 21.90 25.40 -18.97
N GLU A 295 21.54 25.39 -17.69
CA GLU A 295 22.41 24.85 -16.64
C GLU A 295 22.59 23.34 -16.78
N LEU A 296 21.54 22.58 -17.15
CA LEU A 296 21.68 21.16 -17.48
C LEU A 296 22.59 20.94 -18.68
N GLN A 297 22.54 21.80 -19.69
CA GLN A 297 23.45 21.72 -20.83
C GLN A 297 24.90 22.00 -20.42
N HIS A 298 25.14 22.97 -19.54
CA HIS A 298 26.47 23.21 -18.97
C HIS A 298 26.97 21.96 -18.22
N LEU A 299 26.13 21.39 -17.34
CA LEU A 299 26.48 20.15 -16.63
C LEU A 299 26.77 18.99 -17.58
N ALA A 300 25.93 18.78 -18.59
CA ALA A 300 26.09 17.74 -19.61
C ALA A 300 27.42 17.87 -20.34
N THR A 301 27.80 19.10 -20.70
CA THR A 301 29.05 19.41 -21.42
C THR A 301 30.26 19.21 -20.52
N GLU A 302 30.23 19.76 -19.30
CA GLU A 302 31.32 19.67 -18.33
C GLU A 302 31.64 18.22 -17.94
N GLU A 303 30.62 17.42 -17.69
CA GLU A 303 30.78 16.04 -17.19
C GLU A 303 30.74 14.99 -18.31
N ASN A 304 30.62 15.43 -19.58
CA ASN A 304 30.47 14.59 -20.76
C ASN A 304 29.36 13.52 -20.60
N LEU A 305 28.16 14.01 -20.28
CA LEU A 305 26.95 13.24 -20.08
C LEU A 305 25.89 13.61 -21.11
N THR A 306 25.18 12.62 -21.64
CA THR A 306 23.87 12.83 -22.25
C THR A 306 22.81 12.81 -21.16
N ILE A 307 22.22 13.97 -20.88
CA ILE A 307 21.17 14.09 -19.85
C ILE A 307 19.80 14.02 -20.52
N THR A 308 18.96 13.10 -20.05
CA THR A 308 17.55 13.02 -20.43
C THR A 308 16.71 13.43 -19.22
N VAL A 309 15.79 14.37 -19.41
CA VAL A 309 14.87 14.80 -18.35
C VAL A 309 13.46 14.35 -18.71
N CYS A 310 12.82 13.70 -17.75
CA CYS A 310 11.43 13.30 -17.82
C CYS A 310 10.65 14.04 -16.73
N HIS A 311 9.71 14.87 -17.15
CA HIS A 311 8.80 15.56 -16.23
C HIS A 311 7.58 14.70 -15.96
N PHE A 312 7.25 14.54 -14.68
CA PHE A 312 6.02 13.87 -14.26
C PHE A 312 4.78 14.69 -14.67
N PRO A 313 3.61 14.05 -14.86
CA PRO A 313 2.39 14.77 -15.19
C PRO A 313 1.99 15.80 -14.11
N PRO A 314 1.26 16.87 -14.45
CA PRO A 314 0.76 17.82 -13.45
C PRO A 314 -0.06 17.14 -12.34
N GLY A 315 0.13 17.59 -11.09
CA GLY A 315 -0.55 17.00 -9.93
C GLY A 315 0.01 15.65 -9.48
N THR A 316 1.22 15.31 -9.95
CA THR A 316 1.89 14.04 -9.62
C THR A 316 3.25 14.19 -8.92
N SER A 317 3.52 15.34 -8.30
CA SER A 317 4.70 15.53 -7.43
C SER A 317 4.76 14.44 -6.34
N LYS A 318 3.58 14.02 -5.83
CA LYS A 318 3.37 12.85 -4.95
C LYS A 318 3.83 11.51 -5.51
N TRP A 319 4.41 11.42 -6.69
CA TRP A 319 4.93 10.17 -7.27
C TRP A 319 6.45 10.23 -7.45
N ASN A 320 7.06 11.36 -7.11
CA ASN A 320 8.49 11.53 -6.97
C ASN A 320 8.95 10.81 -5.69
N GLN A 321 9.86 9.84 -5.81
CA GLN A 321 10.25 8.95 -4.70
C GLN A 321 10.82 9.69 -3.49
N ILE A 322 11.34 10.90 -3.71
CA ILE A 322 11.92 11.74 -2.67
C ILE A 322 10.86 12.45 -1.81
N GLU A 323 9.57 12.42 -2.18
CA GLU A 323 8.51 12.90 -1.29
C GLU A 323 8.06 11.87 -0.26
N HIS A 324 8.40 10.58 -0.43
CA HIS A 324 7.92 9.48 0.41
C HIS A 324 9.00 8.81 1.25
N ARG A 325 10.23 9.33 1.22
CA ARG A 325 11.40 8.80 1.93
C ARG A 325 12.25 9.93 2.47
#